data_AF-A0AAW2T2C9-F1
#
_entry.id   AF-A0AAW2T2C9-F1
#
_cell.length_a   1.000
_cell.length_b   1.000
_cell.length_c   1.000
_cell.angle_alpha   90.00
_cell.angle_beta   90.00
_cell.angle_gamma   90.00
#
_symmetry.space_group_name_H-M   'P 1'
#
loop_
_entity.id
_entity.type
_entity.pdbx_description
1 polymer ?
#
loop_
_entity_poly.entity_id
_entity_poly.type
_entity_poly.pdbx_seq_one_letter_code
_entity_poly.pdbx_strand_id
1 'polypeptide(L)'
;MGKATPNIWGRLATGYFEKGEMENAFKSLRVALSLHDSSKEIKLEDKVIAELLRVVCKKGSSEDCEKVINILRSVIPLQRRTYHSLLKAYVASGKEVDRLLDTMKLDNYEEDEETLKILSLTQNECKTSSCP
;
A
#
# COMPACT_ATOMS: atom_id res chain seq x y z
N MET A 1 -16.73 -25.21 -13.57
CA MET A 1 -16.66 -23.81 -13.12
C MET A 1 -15.31 -23.62 -12.44
N GLY A 2 -14.45 -22.74 -12.96
CA GLY A 2 -13.14 -22.47 -12.35
C GLY A 2 -13.34 -21.77 -11.00
N LYS A 3 -12.77 -22.31 -9.92
CA LYS A 3 -12.81 -21.64 -8.61
C LYS A 3 -12.09 -20.30 -8.72
N ALA A 4 -12.79 -19.20 -8.42
CA ALA A 4 -12.18 -17.89 -8.32
C ALA A 4 -11.18 -17.90 -7.14
N THR A 5 -9.92 -17.58 -7.41
CA THR A 5 -8.86 -17.54 -6.39
C THR A 5 -8.79 -16.15 -5.75
N PRO A 6 -8.24 -16.02 -4.52
CA PRO A 6 -7.95 -14.73 -3.90
C PRO A 6 -7.24 -13.75 -4.84
N ASN A 7 -6.30 -14.24 -5.65
CA ASN A 7 -5.53 -13.43 -6.59
C ASN A 7 -6.38 -12.80 -7.70
N ILE A 8 -7.42 -13.48 -8.19
CA ILE A 8 -8.32 -12.91 -9.21
C ILE A 8 -9.06 -11.71 -8.62
N TRP A 9 -9.57 -11.85 -7.38
CA TRP A 9 -10.25 -10.77 -6.68
C TRP A 9 -9.30 -9.63 -6.29
N GLY A 10 -8.05 -9.95 -5.92
CA GLY A 10 -7.01 -8.95 -5.69
C GLY A 10 -6.70 -8.12 -6.94
N ARG A 11 -6.53 -8.77 -8.10
CA ARG A 11 -6.35 -8.06 -9.38
C ARG A 11 -7.58 -7.26 -9.78
N LEU A 12 -8.78 -7.77 -9.52
CA LEU A 12 -10.02 -7.05 -9.76
C LEU A 12 -10.11 -5.78 -8.90
N ALA A 13 -9.71 -5.87 -7.63
CA ALA A 13 -9.61 -4.71 -6.75
C ALA A 13 -8.64 -3.66 -7.31
N THR A 14 -7.45 -4.07 -7.75
CA THR A 14 -6.48 -3.18 -8.43
C THR A 14 -7.12 -2.47 -9.62
N GLY A 15 -7.77 -3.21 -10.52
CA GLY A 15 -8.42 -2.63 -11.71
C GLY A 15 -9.54 -1.64 -11.39
N TYR A 16 -10.31 -1.87 -10.31
CA TYR A 16 -11.30 -0.90 -9.86
C TYR A 16 -10.65 0.35 -9.24
N PHE A 17 -9.58 0.22 -8.46
CA PHE A 17 -8.81 1.37 -7.98
C PHE A 17 -8.24 2.19 -9.15
N GLU A 18 -7.78 1.53 -10.23
CA GLU A 18 -7.30 2.24 -11.41
C GLU A 18 -8.37 3.09 -12.08
N LYS A 19 -9.63 2.67 -12.02
CA LYS A 19 -10.79 3.38 -12.58
C LYS A 19 -11.41 4.40 -11.61
N GLY A 20 -10.92 4.48 -10.38
CA GLY A 20 -11.52 5.32 -9.33
C GLY A 20 -12.82 4.74 -8.73
N GLU A 21 -13.15 3.49 -9.03
CA GLU A 21 -14.34 2.81 -8.52
C GLU A 21 -14.10 2.24 -7.11
N MET A 22 -13.89 3.13 -6.13
CA MET A 22 -13.40 2.76 -4.79
C MET A 22 -14.28 1.74 -4.08
N GLU A 23 -15.61 1.87 -4.18
CA GLU A 23 -16.54 0.94 -3.55
C GLU A 23 -16.39 -0.50 -4.10
N ASN A 24 -16.30 -0.64 -5.42
CA ASN A 24 -16.08 -1.91 -6.10
C ASN A 24 -14.69 -2.48 -5.79
N ALA A 25 -13.69 -1.61 -5.66
CA ALA A 25 -12.34 -1.98 -5.28
C ALA A 25 -12.30 -2.58 -3.87
N PHE A 26 -12.87 -1.89 -2.88
CA PHE A 26 -12.93 -2.39 -1.50
C PHE A 26 -13.79 -3.66 -1.36
N LYS A 27 -14.91 -3.76 -2.08
CA LYS A 27 -15.71 -4.99 -2.13
C LYS A 27 -14.87 -6.16 -2.66
N SER A 28 -14.17 -5.97 -3.78
CA SER A 28 -13.33 -7.00 -4.38
C SER A 28 -12.18 -7.41 -3.47
N LEU A 29 -11.53 -6.46 -2.81
CA LEU A 29 -10.47 -6.74 -1.83
C LEU A 29 -11.00 -7.57 -0.66
N ARG A 30 -12.13 -7.21 -0.06
CA ARG A 30 -12.74 -8.00 1.02
C ARG A 30 -13.06 -9.42 0.59
N VAL A 31 -13.57 -9.61 -0.63
CA VAL A 31 -13.81 -10.95 -1.17
C VAL A 31 -12.49 -11.72 -1.29
N ALA A 32 -11.44 -11.10 -1.84
CA ALA A 32 -10.11 -11.72 -1.93
C ALA A 32 -9.62 -12.25 -0.58
N LEU A 33 -9.81 -11.46 0.48
CA LEU A 33 -9.37 -11.80 1.83
C LEU A 33 -10.31 -12.81 2.52
N SER A 34 -11.58 -12.85 2.16
CA SER A 34 -12.56 -13.83 2.68
C SER A 34 -12.36 -15.24 2.11
N LEU A 35 -11.67 -15.37 0.98
CA LEU A 35 -11.39 -16.65 0.32
C LEU A 35 -10.17 -17.33 0.95
N HIS A 36 -10.27 -17.71 2.22
CA HIS A 36 -9.28 -18.56 2.88
C HIS A 36 -9.64 -20.04 2.67
N ASP A 37 -8.70 -20.83 2.15
CA ASP A 37 -8.76 -22.29 2.35
C ASP A 37 -8.50 -22.57 3.83
N SER A 38 -9.01 -23.69 4.34
CA SER A 38 -8.97 -24.15 5.74
C SER A 38 -7.58 -24.18 6.42
N SER A 39 -6.51 -23.83 5.70
CA SER A 39 -5.16 -23.57 6.18
C SER A 39 -4.87 -22.05 6.29
N LYS A 40 -5.32 -21.44 7.39
CA LYS A 40 -4.87 -20.22 8.13
C LYS A 40 -4.15 -19.02 7.48
N GLU A 41 -3.71 -19.03 6.22
CA GLU A 41 -2.97 -17.93 5.60
C GLU A 41 -3.59 -17.52 4.27
N ILE A 42 -3.88 -16.23 4.12
CA ILE A 42 -4.36 -15.66 2.87
C ILE A 42 -3.20 -15.65 1.87
N LYS A 43 -3.31 -16.44 0.79
CA LYS A 43 -2.34 -16.46 -0.30
C LYS A 43 -2.65 -15.41 -1.38
N LEU A 44 -2.58 -14.13 -1.01
CA LEU A 44 -2.37 -13.09 -2.01
C LEU A 44 -0.90 -13.10 -2.45
N GLU A 45 -0.65 -13.16 -3.75
CA GLU A 45 0.72 -13.06 -4.27
C GLU A 45 1.33 -11.69 -3.91
N ASP A 46 2.58 -11.65 -3.46
CA ASP A 46 3.32 -10.42 -3.14
C ASP A 46 3.19 -9.34 -4.22
N LYS A 47 3.21 -9.74 -5.51
CA LYS A 47 3.05 -8.82 -6.65
C LYS A 47 1.65 -8.20 -6.74
N VAL A 48 0.61 -8.92 -6.33
CA VAL A 48 -0.77 -8.40 -6.30
C VAL A 48 -0.90 -7.39 -5.17
N ILE A 49 -0.32 -7.69 -4.00
CA ILE A 49 -0.28 -6.76 -2.85
C ILE A 49 0.48 -5.48 -3.22
N ALA A 50 1.67 -5.63 -3.82
CA ALA A 50 2.49 -4.50 -4.24
C ALA A 50 1.77 -3.61 -5.26
N GLU A 51 1.13 -4.20 -6.28
CA GLU A 51 0.41 -3.41 -7.29
C GLU A 51 -0.84 -2.75 -6.70
N LEU A 52 -1.59 -3.46 -5.85
CA LEU A 52 -2.74 -2.92 -5.14
C LEU A 52 -2.35 -1.66 -4.34
N LEU A 53 -1.31 -1.76 -3.51
CA LEU A 53 -0.77 -0.66 -2.72
C LEU A 53 -0.28 0.48 -3.62
N ARG A 54 0.48 0.18 -4.66
CA ARG A 54 0.96 1.18 -5.61
C ARG A 54 -0.19 1.97 -6.24
N VAL A 55 -1.23 1.30 -6.73
CA VAL A 55 -2.35 1.94 -7.42
C VAL A 55 -3.18 2.78 -6.45
N VAL A 56 -3.61 2.21 -5.32
CA VAL A 56 -4.47 2.93 -4.35
C VAL A 56 -3.73 4.13 -3.76
N CYS A 57 -2.45 3.99 -3.43
CA CYS A 57 -1.67 5.07 -2.82
C CYS A 57 -1.28 6.15 -3.83
N LYS A 58 -1.18 5.82 -5.13
CA LYS A 58 -0.96 6.80 -6.19
C LYS A 58 -2.23 7.56 -6.57
N LYS A 59 -3.36 6.86 -6.73
CA LYS A 59 -4.60 7.45 -7.28
C LYS A 59 -5.63 7.85 -6.23
N GLY A 60 -5.68 7.13 -5.12
CA GLY A 60 -6.59 7.39 -4.01
C GLY A 60 -6.11 8.50 -3.08
N SER A 61 -6.96 8.85 -2.12
CA SER A 61 -6.59 9.73 -1.01
C SER A 61 -5.59 9.04 -0.07
N SER A 62 -4.93 9.81 0.80
CA SER A 62 -4.11 9.24 1.88
C SER A 62 -4.95 8.31 2.77
N GLU A 63 -6.21 8.68 3.03
CA GLU A 63 -7.15 7.89 3.81
C GLU A 63 -7.50 6.55 3.14
N ASP A 64 -7.67 6.51 1.81
CA ASP A 64 -7.93 5.27 1.09
C ASP A 64 -6.74 4.31 1.12
N CYS A 65 -5.53 4.85 0.98
CA CYS A 65 -4.31 4.06 1.10
C CYS A 65 -4.16 3.50 2.53
N GLU A 66 -4.39 4.32 3.56
CA GLU A 66 -4.39 3.88 4.96
C GLU A 66 -5.42 2.78 5.23
N LYS A 67 -6.65 2.91 4.69
CA LYS A 67 -7.69 1.88 4.79
C LYS A 67 -7.22 0.56 4.19
N VAL A 68 -6.61 0.56 3.00
CA VAL A 68 -6.08 -0.66 2.38
C VAL A 68 -4.94 -1.26 3.19
N ILE A 69 -4.00 -0.44 3.66
CA ILE A 69 -2.89 -0.89 4.50
C ILE A 69 -3.40 -1.56 5.78
N ASN A 70 -4.35 -0.94 6.47
CA ASN A 70 -4.93 -1.49 7.70
C ASN A 70 -5.70 -2.79 7.46
N ILE A 71 -6.46 -2.87 6.36
CA ILE A 71 -7.12 -4.13 5.96
C ILE A 71 -6.08 -5.22 5.73
N LEU A 72 -5.01 -4.95 4.98
CA LEU A 72 -3.98 -5.95 4.68
C LEU A 72 -3.23 -6.38 5.94
N ARG A 73 -2.83 -5.45 6.81
CA ARG A 73 -2.14 -5.73 8.08
C ARG A 73 -2.96 -6.64 9.00
N SER A 74 -4.28 -6.54 8.96
CA SER A 74 -5.16 -7.38 9.79
C SER A 74 -5.10 -8.88 9.44
N VAL A 75 -4.56 -9.23 8.27
CA VAL A 75 -4.59 -10.59 7.73
C VAL A 75 -3.28 -11.08 7.13
N ILE A 76 -2.36 -10.17 6.79
CA ILE A 76 -1.05 -10.45 6.20
C ILE A 76 -0.02 -9.56 6.89
N PRO A 77 1.09 -10.12 7.42
CA PRO A 77 2.18 -9.31 7.96
C PRO A 77 2.84 -8.51 6.85
N LEU A 78 2.84 -7.17 6.96
CA LEU A 78 3.59 -6.33 6.05
C LEU A 78 5.07 -6.32 6.44
N GLN A 79 5.95 -6.45 5.45
CA GLN A 79 7.40 -6.41 5.68
C GLN A 79 7.90 -4.97 5.57
N ARG A 80 9.00 -4.64 6.27
CA ARG A 80 9.67 -3.33 6.19
C ARG A 80 9.89 -2.82 4.76
N ARG A 81 10.29 -3.70 3.83
CA ARG A 81 10.48 -3.35 2.40
C ARG A 81 9.24 -2.75 1.74
N THR A 82 8.05 -3.18 2.17
CA THR A 82 6.76 -2.67 1.70
C THR A 82 6.55 -1.25 2.19
N TYR A 83 6.84 -0.98 3.46
CA TYR A 83 6.78 0.37 4.04
C TYR A 83 7.76 1.33 3.36
N HIS A 84 9.01 0.92 3.13
CA HIS A 84 9.98 1.74 2.40
C HIS A 84 9.51 2.08 0.98
N SER A 85 8.90 1.12 0.27
CA SER A 85 8.35 1.35 -1.06
C SER A 85 7.18 2.34 -1.04
N LEU A 86 6.33 2.26 -0.02
CA LEU A 86 5.21 3.19 0.20
C LEU A 86 5.70 4.59 0.55
N LEU A 87 6.67 4.72 1.46
CA LEU A 87 7.28 5.99 1.84
C LEU A 87 7.89 6.70 0.62
N LYS A 88 8.62 5.96 -0.23
CA LYS A 88 9.16 6.49 -1.49
C LYS A 88 8.05 7.04 -2.40
N ALA A 89 6.94 6.32 -2.52
CA ALA A 89 5.80 6.76 -3.35
C ALA A 89 5.08 7.98 -2.75
N TYR A 90 4.92 8.03 -1.43
CA TYR A 90 4.31 9.16 -0.73
C TYR A 90 5.16 10.42 -0.89
N VAL A 91 6.45 10.33 -0.62
CA VAL A 91 7.42 11.42 -0.80
C VAL A 91 7.41 11.92 -2.25
N ALA A 92 7.49 11.01 -3.23
CA ALA A 92 7.47 11.38 -4.65
C ALA A 92 6.15 12.00 -5.13
N SER A 93 5.05 11.82 -4.38
CA SER A 93 3.74 12.40 -4.69
C SER A 93 3.38 13.59 -3.80
N GLY A 94 4.31 14.06 -2.96
CA GLY A 94 4.09 15.17 -2.04
C GLY A 94 3.06 14.87 -0.94
N LYS A 95 2.84 13.59 -0.62
CA LYS A 95 1.89 13.16 0.42
C LYS A 95 2.56 13.12 1.79
N GLU A 96 1.79 13.47 2.82
CA GLU A 96 2.19 13.36 4.23
C GLU A 96 2.47 11.90 4.61
N VAL A 97 3.57 11.67 5.32
CA VAL A 97 4.09 10.34 5.67
C VAL A 97 3.89 9.97 7.14
N ASP A 98 3.52 10.92 8.01
CA ASP A 98 3.49 10.75 9.47
C ASP A 98 2.64 9.55 9.89
N ARG A 99 1.43 9.43 9.35
CA ARG A 99 0.54 8.29 9.63
C ARG A 99 1.08 6.95 9.12
N LEU A 100 1.83 6.96 8.02
CA LEU A 100 2.47 5.76 7.48
C LEU A 100 3.65 5.34 8.37
N LEU A 101 4.39 6.30 8.94
CA LEU A 101 5.45 6.04 9.92
C LEU A 101 4.87 5.50 11.23
N ASP A 102 3.77 6.06 11.72
CA ASP A 102 3.06 5.54 12.90
C ASP A 102 2.59 4.10 12.67
N THR A 103 2.04 3.82 11.48
CA THR A 103 1.64 2.47 11.07
C THR A 103 2.84 1.51 11.03
N MET A 104 3.99 1.95 10.51
CA MET A 104 5.22 1.17 10.46
C MET A 104 5.74 0.84 11.88
N LYS A 105 5.68 1.80 12.81
CA LYS A 105 6.04 1.61 14.22
C LYS A 105 5.12 0.63 14.93
N LEU A 106 3.81 0.67 14.66
CA LEU A 106 2.85 -0.30 15.19
C LEU A 106 3.17 -1.75 14.75
N ASP A 107 3.86 -1.93 13.63
CA ASP A 107 4.38 -3.23 13.17
C ASP A 107 5.80 -3.54 13.70
N ASN A 108 6.27 -2.81 14.71
CA ASN A 108 7.61 -2.92 15.33
C ASN A 108 8.76 -2.63 14.36
N TYR A 109 8.52 -1.78 13.35
CA TYR A 109 9.56 -1.26 12.49
C TYR A 109 9.84 0.20 12.83
N GLU A 110 10.89 0.44 13.60
CA GLU A 110 11.41 1.79 13.84
C GLU A 110 12.07 2.38 12.59
N GLU A 111 12.19 3.70 12.56
CA GLU A 111 12.89 4.44 11.52
C GLU A 111 14.38 4.07 11.51
N ASP A 112 14.82 3.39 10.45
CA ASP A 112 16.22 3.05 10.21
C ASP A 112 16.90 4.02 9.22
N GLU A 113 18.19 3.80 8.96
CA GLU A 113 18.97 4.67 8.06
C GLU A 113 18.33 4.81 6.67
N GLU A 114 17.79 3.71 6.10
CA GLU A 114 17.08 3.76 4.82
C GLU A 114 15.78 4.56 4.93
N THR A 115 15.06 4.44 6.05
CA THR A 115 13.87 5.25 6.32
C THR A 115 14.21 6.74 6.31
N LEU A 116 15.23 7.16 7.08
CA LEU A 116 15.68 8.55 7.14
C LEU A 116 16.19 9.06 5.78
N LYS A 117 16.85 8.19 5.01
CA LYS A 117 17.29 8.50 3.64
C LYS A 117 16.10 8.77 2.72
N ILE A 118 15.03 7.98 2.80
CA ILE A 118 13.81 8.20 2.01
C ILE A 118 13.16 9.54 2.38
N LEU A 119 13.07 9.85 3.67
CA LEU A 119 12.45 11.08 4.17
C LEU A 119 13.25 12.33 3.78
N SER A 120 14.59 12.25 3.77
CA SER A 120 15.48 13.38 3.45
C SER A 120 15.58 13.72 1.95
N LEU A 121 15.12 12.84 1.04
CA LEU A 121 15.04 13.14 -0.39
C LEU A 121 14.12 14.33 -0.72
N THR A 122 13.25 14.73 0.22
CA THR A 122 12.39 15.93 0.14
C THR A 122 13.15 17.26 0.16
N GLN A 123 14.41 17.32 0.61
CA GLN A 123 15.14 18.60 0.75
C GLN A 123 15.95 19.02 -0.50
N ASN A 124 16.14 18.14 -1.48
CA ASN A 124 17.00 18.44 -2.63
C ASN A 124 16.24 18.91 -3.88
N GLU A 125 14.93 18.64 -3.99
CA GLU A 125 14.11 19.10 -5.12
C GLU A 125 13.60 20.55 -4.95
N CYS A 126 13.73 21.15 -3.76
CA CYS A 126 13.42 22.57 -3.54
C CYS A 126 14.61 23.53 -3.75
N LYS A 127 15.83 23.03 -3.99
CA LYS A 127 17.02 23.89 -4.17
C LYS A 127 17.44 24.14 -5.61
N THR A 128 16.78 23.54 -6.61
CA THR A 128 17.14 23.71 -8.02
C THR A 128 16.19 24.60 -8.82
N SER A 129 15.04 25.02 -8.26
CA SER A 129 14.09 25.92 -8.94
C SER A 129 14.11 27.37 -8.43
N SER A 130 15.10 27.75 -7.62
CA SER A 130 15.32 29.14 -7.23
C SER A 130 16.80 29.48 -7.32
N CYS A 131 17.19 29.95 -8.49
CA CYS A 131 18.28 30.92 -8.61
C CYS A 131 17.84 31.99 -9.62
N PRO A 132 18.06 33.29 -9.32
CA PRO A 132 17.59 34.43 -10.10
C PRO A 132 18.25 34.56 -11.48
#